data_AF-A0A1Y6CUM9-F1
#
_entry.id   AF-A0A1Y6CUM9-F1
#
_cell.length_a   1.000
_cell.length_b   1.000
_cell.length_c   1.000
_cell.angle_alpha   90.00
_cell.angle_beta   90.00
_cell.angle_gamma   90.00
#
_symmetry.space_group_name_H-M   'P 1'
#
loop_
_entity.id
_entity.type
_entity.pdbx_description
1 polymer ?
#
loop_
_entity_poly.entity_id
_entity_poly.type
_entity_poly.pdbx_seq_one_letter_code
_entity_poly.pdbx_strand_id
1 'polypeptide(L)'
;MKEEDKEAIARLIQETSESALPANEPSAKPKAPRSRKKKEPVIAVNGNGNQVAGGDINNTTHIRVAGSSRPKIEVLPPPGSIGANPLLRVRIDDLFKQINDFRHKRLGKSFRFSGIHGDLAKAFGLKSKEWRQIWLWQESRADEVIAWLEAKRDNTQQGRIEKAARGEGYRHTRPHLFRIEKECLEKLGWDGSSPEVRAMRYRMIGKESRADMSYNELARWVAYVQEEVKRFHGE
;
A
#
# COMPACT_ATOMS: atom_id res chain seq x y z
N MET A 1 48.20 26.47 0.27
CA MET A 1 48.27 25.10 0.80
C MET A 1 49.70 24.64 0.59
N LYS A 2 50.47 24.56 1.66
CA LYS A 2 51.94 24.39 1.60
C LYS A 2 52.24 22.93 1.29
N GLU A 3 53.34 22.64 0.58
CA GLU A 3 53.69 21.26 0.19
C GLU A 3 53.82 20.30 1.37
N GLU A 4 54.14 20.82 2.56
CA GLU A 4 54.24 20.07 3.81
C GLU A 4 52.89 19.42 4.22
N ASP A 5 51.76 19.98 3.82
CA ASP A 5 50.43 19.43 4.14
C ASP A 5 50.07 18.21 3.28
N LYS A 6 50.71 18.02 2.12
CA LYS A 6 50.45 16.89 1.23
C LYS A 6 51.23 15.63 1.64
N GLU A 7 52.41 15.80 2.23
CA GLU A 7 53.26 14.70 2.67
C GLU A 7 52.73 14.03 3.96
N ALA A 8 52.07 14.81 4.82
CA ALA A 8 51.40 14.30 6.01
C ALA A 8 50.19 13.39 5.70
N ILE A 9 49.45 13.69 4.62
CA ILE A 9 48.28 12.89 4.20
C ILE A 9 48.73 11.58 3.53
N ALA A 10 49.86 11.58 2.82
CA ALA A 10 50.40 10.37 2.19
C ALA A 10 50.90 9.33 3.21
N ARG A 11 51.48 9.77 4.34
CA ARG A 11 51.91 8.85 5.41
C ARG A 11 50.74 8.22 6.18
N LEU A 12 49.64 8.95 6.35
CA LEU A 12 48.46 8.44 7.06
C LEU A 12 47.74 7.31 6.29
N ILE A 13 47.90 7.23 4.97
CA ILE A 13 47.27 6.20 4.13
C ILE A 13 48.07 4.90 4.12
N GLN A 14 49.40 4.94 4.28
CA GLN A 14 50.24 3.73 4.33
C GLN A 14 50.20 3.02 5.69
N GLU A 15 49.91 3.73 6.79
CA GLU A 15 49.89 3.14 8.14
C GLU A 15 48.60 2.36 8.45
N THR A 16 47.53 2.59 7.67
CA THR A 16 46.25 1.87 7.82
C THR A 16 46.16 0.53 7.06
N SER A 17 47.18 0.15 6.29
CA SER A 17 47.16 -1.09 5.47
C SER A 17 47.87 -2.30 6.06
N GLU A 18 48.49 -2.21 7.25
CA GLU A 18 49.34 -3.30 7.81
C GLU A 18 48.88 -3.89 9.15
N SER A 19 47.58 -3.86 9.48
CA SER A 19 47.08 -4.52 10.69
C SER A 19 45.79 -5.30 10.47
N ALA A 20 45.93 -6.54 9.98
CA ALA A 20 45.09 -7.68 10.37
C ALA A 20 45.62 -8.99 9.76
N LEU A 21 46.28 -9.79 10.61
CA LEU A 21 46.65 -11.20 10.37
C LEU A 21 45.46 -12.15 10.68
N PRO A 22 45.55 -13.45 10.32
CA PRO A 22 44.46 -14.28 9.83
C PRO A 22 43.93 -15.31 10.86
N ALA A 23 42.73 -15.88 10.62
CA ALA A 23 42.45 -17.30 10.89
C ALA A 23 41.02 -17.75 10.50
N ASN A 24 40.98 -18.96 9.93
CA ASN A 24 39.95 -20.00 10.07
C ASN A 24 38.53 -19.79 9.49
N GLU A 25 38.32 -20.33 8.29
CA GLU A 25 37.04 -20.95 7.92
C GLU A 25 37.20 -22.47 7.73
N PRO A 26 36.34 -23.29 8.35
CA PRO A 26 36.38 -24.74 8.20
C PRO A 26 35.76 -25.21 6.88
N SER A 27 36.58 -25.96 6.14
CA SER A 27 36.24 -26.99 5.15
C SER A 27 34.79 -27.50 5.18
N ALA A 28 33.97 -27.02 4.24
CA ALA A 28 32.66 -27.57 3.93
C ALA A 28 32.80 -28.70 2.89
N LYS A 29 32.56 -29.95 3.34
CA LYS A 29 32.51 -31.14 2.47
C LYS A 29 31.45 -30.99 1.37
N PRO A 30 31.73 -31.39 0.12
CA PRO A 30 30.73 -31.38 -0.96
C PRO A 30 29.66 -32.48 -0.73
N LYS A 31 28.38 -32.07 -0.71
CA LYS A 31 27.22 -32.97 -0.69
C LYS A 31 27.02 -33.62 -2.07
N ALA A 32 26.90 -34.94 -2.08
CA ALA A 32 26.60 -35.75 -3.27
C ALA A 32 25.27 -35.33 -3.96
N PRO A 33 25.15 -35.50 -5.30
CA PRO A 33 23.96 -35.13 -6.05
C PRO A 33 22.77 -36.06 -5.72
N ARG A 34 21.67 -35.47 -5.23
CA ARG A 34 20.38 -36.16 -5.07
C ARG A 34 19.80 -36.49 -6.45
N SER A 35 19.57 -37.78 -6.69
CA SER A 35 18.88 -38.29 -7.87
C SER A 35 17.47 -37.69 -7.98
N ARG A 36 17.19 -37.01 -9.11
CA ARG A 36 15.84 -36.57 -9.49
C ARG A 36 15.02 -37.80 -9.86
N LYS A 37 14.14 -38.27 -8.97
CA LYS A 37 13.03 -39.15 -9.36
C LYS A 37 12.13 -38.37 -10.33
N LYS A 38 12.06 -38.83 -11.58
CA LYS A 38 11.07 -38.40 -12.59
C LYS A 38 9.68 -38.55 -11.98
N LYS A 39 8.95 -37.44 -11.81
CA LYS A 39 7.51 -37.47 -11.47
C LYS A 39 6.76 -37.75 -12.77
N GLU A 40 6.03 -38.86 -12.81
CA GLU A 40 5.06 -39.14 -13.87
C GLU A 40 3.96 -38.06 -13.89
N PRO A 41 3.39 -37.74 -15.07
CA PRO A 41 2.38 -36.70 -15.19
C PRO A 41 1.09 -37.16 -14.50
N VAL A 42 0.79 -36.55 -13.35
CA VAL A 42 -0.49 -36.69 -12.66
C VAL A 42 -1.44 -35.65 -13.25
N ILE A 43 -2.46 -36.11 -13.97
CA ILE A 43 -3.57 -35.25 -14.39
C ILE A 43 -4.46 -35.04 -13.15
N ALA A 44 -4.36 -33.88 -12.54
CA ALA A 44 -5.26 -33.45 -11.48
C ALA A 44 -6.44 -32.69 -12.12
N VAL A 45 -7.62 -33.31 -12.15
CA VAL A 45 -8.86 -32.65 -12.56
C VAL A 45 -9.45 -31.96 -11.34
N ASN A 46 -9.54 -30.63 -11.38
CA ASN A 46 -10.12 -29.80 -10.33
C ASN A 46 -11.33 -29.05 -10.93
N GLY A 47 -12.53 -29.34 -10.45
CA GLY A 47 -13.74 -28.62 -10.86
C GLY A 47 -15.03 -29.26 -10.34
N ASN A 48 -15.93 -28.45 -9.79
CA ASN A 48 -17.27 -28.86 -9.39
C ASN A 48 -18.10 -29.18 -10.64
N GLY A 49 -18.55 -30.43 -10.73
CA GLY A 49 -19.47 -30.91 -11.76
C GLY A 49 -18.78 -31.47 -12.99
N ASN A 50 -18.46 -32.76 -12.98
CA ASN A 50 -18.18 -33.53 -14.19
C ASN A 50 -18.93 -34.87 -14.14
N GLN A 51 -19.79 -35.11 -15.14
CA GLN A 51 -20.30 -36.43 -15.49
C GLN A 51 -19.17 -37.23 -16.14
N VAL A 52 -19.03 -38.50 -15.76
CA VAL A 52 -18.12 -39.43 -16.45
C VAL A 52 -18.96 -40.20 -17.46
N ALA A 53 -18.77 -39.92 -18.75
CA ALA A 53 -19.26 -40.77 -19.82
C ALA A 53 -18.47 -42.08 -19.81
N GLY A 54 -19.18 -43.22 -19.78
CA GLY A 54 -18.60 -44.55 -19.70
C GLY A 54 -17.73 -44.88 -20.91
N GLY A 55 -16.50 -45.31 -20.65
CA GLY A 55 -15.61 -45.95 -21.61
C GLY A 55 -14.63 -46.82 -20.82
N ASP A 56 -14.36 -48.03 -21.32
CA ASP A 56 -13.55 -49.07 -20.68
C ASP A 56 -12.19 -48.56 -20.21
N ILE A 57 -11.91 -48.71 -18.91
CA ILE A 57 -10.62 -48.36 -18.29
C ILE A 57 -9.85 -49.66 -18.06
N ASN A 58 -8.82 -49.87 -18.88
CA ASN A 58 -7.78 -50.86 -18.62
C ASN A 58 -7.04 -50.55 -17.32
N ASN A 59 -6.64 -51.63 -16.64
CA ASN A 59 -6.43 -51.77 -15.19
C ASN A 59 -5.18 -51.09 -14.57
N THR A 60 -4.82 -49.86 -14.97
CA THR A 60 -3.59 -49.20 -14.47
C THR A 60 -3.75 -47.70 -14.24
N THR A 61 -4.85 -47.24 -13.65
CA THR A 61 -4.97 -45.83 -13.22
C THR A 61 -5.49 -45.76 -11.80
N HIS A 62 -4.62 -45.43 -10.86
CA HIS A 62 -5.01 -45.14 -9.48
C HIS A 62 -5.77 -43.81 -9.43
N ILE A 63 -7.10 -43.86 -9.56
CA ILE A 63 -7.97 -42.71 -9.34
C ILE A 63 -7.94 -42.38 -7.84
N ARG A 64 -7.24 -41.29 -7.47
CA ARG A 64 -7.34 -40.74 -6.11
C ARG A 64 -8.60 -39.89 -6.03
N VAL A 65 -9.65 -40.46 -5.45
CA VAL A 65 -10.84 -39.71 -5.05
C VAL A 65 -10.41 -38.71 -3.96
N ALA A 66 -10.39 -37.43 -4.29
CA ALA A 66 -10.15 -36.37 -3.31
C ALA A 66 -11.28 -36.45 -2.27
N GLY A 67 -10.91 -36.70 -1.00
CA GLY A 67 -11.87 -36.87 0.09
C GLY A 67 -12.87 -35.71 0.12
N SER A 68 -14.15 -36.06 0.27
CA SER A 68 -15.28 -35.12 0.36
C SER A 68 -14.93 -33.93 1.24
N SER A 69 -14.94 -32.72 0.68
CA SER A 69 -14.81 -31.52 1.49
C SER A 69 -15.98 -31.48 2.47
N ARG A 70 -15.70 -31.44 3.78
CA ARG A 70 -16.75 -31.29 4.80
C ARG A 70 -17.69 -30.15 4.38
N PRO A 71 -19.02 -30.31 4.52
CA PRO A 71 -19.96 -29.26 4.15
C PRO A 71 -19.60 -27.99 4.92
N LYS A 72 -19.31 -26.92 4.17
CA LYS A 72 -19.03 -25.61 4.73
C LYS A 72 -20.37 -25.00 5.13
N ILE A 73 -20.74 -25.14 6.40
CA ILE A 73 -21.94 -24.51 6.95
C ILE A 73 -21.67 -23.01 6.97
N GLU A 74 -22.26 -22.27 6.02
CA GLU A 74 -22.23 -20.82 6.00
C GLU A 74 -23.30 -20.31 6.97
N VAL A 75 -22.89 -20.12 8.23
CA VAL A 75 -23.74 -19.53 9.25
C VAL A 75 -23.97 -18.06 8.88
N LEU A 76 -25.22 -17.73 8.57
CA LEU A 76 -25.62 -16.35 8.36
C LEU A 76 -25.50 -15.56 9.68
N PRO A 77 -25.07 -14.29 9.63
CA PRO A 77 -25.00 -13.47 10.82
C PRO A 77 -26.40 -13.29 11.44
N PRO A 78 -26.53 -13.37 12.78
CA PRO A 78 -27.82 -13.24 13.43
C PRO A 78 -28.40 -11.84 13.23
N PRO A 79 -29.74 -11.67 13.19
CA PRO A 79 -30.35 -10.34 13.15
C PRO A 79 -29.88 -9.48 14.33
N GLY A 80 -29.64 -8.18 14.09
CA GLY A 80 -29.08 -7.27 15.10
C GLY A 80 -27.58 -7.45 15.33
N SER A 81 -26.88 -8.19 14.47
CA SER A 81 -25.42 -8.29 14.46
C SER A 81 -24.79 -7.41 13.38
N ILE A 82 -23.52 -7.06 13.57
CA ILE A 82 -22.73 -6.24 12.64
C ILE A 82 -22.79 -6.82 11.21
N GLY A 83 -22.73 -8.14 11.07
CA GLY A 83 -22.75 -8.82 9.77
C GLY A 83 -24.11 -8.82 9.08
N ALA A 84 -25.21 -8.68 9.84
CA ALA A 84 -26.57 -8.62 9.31
C ALA A 84 -26.93 -7.21 8.81
N ASN A 85 -26.29 -6.17 9.35
CA ASN A 85 -26.46 -4.79 8.91
C ASN A 85 -25.59 -4.49 7.66
N PRO A 86 -26.18 -4.25 6.48
CA PRO A 86 -25.42 -4.06 5.25
C PRO A 86 -24.56 -2.79 5.26
N LEU A 87 -25.01 -1.72 5.93
CA LEU A 87 -24.28 -0.46 5.99
C LEU A 87 -22.99 -0.61 6.81
N LEU A 88 -23.08 -1.28 7.96
CA LEU A 88 -21.91 -1.56 8.81
C LEU A 88 -20.90 -2.46 8.10
N ARG A 89 -21.40 -3.47 7.39
CA ARG A 89 -20.54 -4.39 6.63
C ARG A 89 -19.77 -3.66 5.53
N VAL A 90 -20.46 -2.88 4.71
CA VAL A 90 -19.82 -2.07 3.65
C VAL A 90 -18.80 -1.13 4.24
N ARG A 91 -19.14 -0.43 5.33
CA ARG A 91 -18.23 0.51 5.99
C ARG A 91 -16.95 -0.17 6.48
N ILE A 92 -17.06 -1.30 7.16
CA ILE A 92 -15.91 -2.05 7.68
C ILE A 92 -15.04 -2.60 6.53
N ASP A 93 -15.67 -3.17 5.50
CA ASP A 93 -14.95 -3.67 4.32
C ASP A 93 -14.21 -2.54 3.57
N ASP A 94 -14.83 -1.37 3.43
CA ASP A 94 -14.20 -0.22 2.81
C ASP A 94 -13.04 0.34 3.64
N LEU A 95 -13.13 0.32 4.98
CA LEU A 95 -11.99 0.67 5.83
C LEU A 95 -10.82 -0.30 5.63
N PHE A 96 -11.07 -1.61 5.52
CA PHE A 96 -10.01 -2.56 5.18
C PHE A 96 -9.37 -2.26 3.82
N LYS A 97 -10.18 -1.97 2.80
CA LYS A 97 -9.68 -1.57 1.47
C LYS A 97 -8.83 -0.31 1.54
N GLN A 98 -9.33 0.76 2.16
CA GLN A 98 -8.61 2.03 2.31
C GLN A 98 -7.26 1.84 3.01
N ILE A 99 -7.21 1.05 4.09
CA ILE A 99 -5.96 0.79 4.80
C ILE A 99 -4.96 0.07 3.87
N ASN A 100 -5.42 -0.92 3.12
CA ASN A 100 -4.56 -1.64 2.18
C ASN A 100 -4.09 -0.72 1.04
N ASP A 101 -4.98 0.09 0.46
CA ASP A 101 -4.64 1.05 -0.59
C ASP A 101 -3.60 2.06 -0.11
N PHE A 102 -3.74 2.60 1.10
CA PHE A 102 -2.78 3.52 1.69
C PHE A 102 -1.42 2.87 1.92
N ARG A 103 -1.39 1.60 2.31
CA ARG A 103 -0.15 0.85 2.45
C ARG A 103 0.49 0.52 1.10
N HIS A 104 -0.32 0.16 0.09
CA HIS A 104 0.14 -0.10 -1.28
C HIS A 104 0.69 1.15 -1.97
N LYS A 105 0.11 2.33 -1.73
CA LYS A 105 0.67 3.61 -2.22
C LYS A 105 2.12 3.82 -1.78
N ARG A 106 2.50 3.32 -0.60
CA ARG A 106 3.86 3.43 -0.07
C ARG A 106 4.79 2.31 -0.54
N LEU A 107 4.34 1.06 -0.49
CA LEU A 107 5.19 -0.12 -0.63
C LEU A 107 5.03 -0.86 -1.98
N GLY A 108 4.12 -0.39 -2.84
CA GLY A 108 3.81 -1.01 -4.12
C GLY A 108 2.76 -2.12 -4.04
N LYS A 109 2.18 -2.45 -5.20
CA LYS A 109 1.11 -3.47 -5.34
C LYS A 109 1.61 -4.90 -5.09
N SER A 110 2.91 -5.16 -5.22
CA SER A 110 3.53 -6.47 -5.01
C SER A 110 3.67 -6.85 -3.54
N PHE A 111 3.61 -5.88 -2.62
CA PHE A 111 3.76 -6.13 -1.21
C PHE A 111 2.50 -6.79 -0.63
N ARG A 112 2.62 -8.00 -0.10
CA ARG A 112 1.51 -8.72 0.54
C ARG A 112 1.37 -8.30 2.00
N PHE A 113 0.29 -7.60 2.32
CA PHE A 113 -0.04 -7.23 3.70
C PHE A 113 -0.71 -8.40 4.42
N SER A 114 0.08 -9.33 4.96
CA SER A 114 -0.42 -10.31 5.92
C SER A 114 -0.42 -9.71 7.32
N GLY A 115 -1.61 -9.41 7.86
CA GLY A 115 -1.68 -9.13 9.29
C GLY A 115 -2.85 -8.29 9.77
N ILE A 116 -3.50 -7.49 8.93
CA ILE A 116 -4.52 -6.55 9.45
C ILE A 116 -5.69 -7.25 10.15
N HIS A 117 -6.15 -8.36 9.57
CA HIS A 117 -7.18 -9.20 10.19
C HIS A 117 -6.69 -9.87 11.48
N GLY A 118 -5.42 -10.26 11.53
CA GLY A 118 -4.82 -10.84 12.72
C GLY A 118 -4.60 -9.82 13.84
N ASP A 119 -4.23 -8.59 13.49
CA ASP A 119 -4.08 -7.47 14.42
C ASP A 119 -5.43 -7.06 14.99
N LEU A 120 -6.47 -7.03 14.15
CA LEU A 120 -7.84 -6.79 14.59
C LEU A 120 -8.26 -7.87 15.58
N ALA A 121 -8.09 -9.15 15.22
CA ALA A 121 -8.42 -10.25 16.12
C ALA A 121 -7.71 -10.11 17.48
N LYS A 122 -6.39 -9.84 17.48
CA LYS A 122 -5.63 -9.61 18.72
C LYS A 122 -6.15 -8.44 19.54
N ALA A 123 -6.49 -7.32 18.90
CA ALA A 123 -6.99 -6.12 19.58
C ALA A 123 -8.28 -6.37 20.36
N PHE A 124 -9.09 -7.32 19.90
CA PHE A 124 -10.35 -7.69 20.55
C PHE A 124 -10.31 -9.07 21.24
N GLY A 125 -9.12 -9.61 21.51
CA GLY A 125 -8.95 -10.88 22.25
C GLY A 125 -9.33 -12.14 21.48
N LEU A 126 -9.49 -12.05 20.16
CA LEU A 126 -9.78 -13.18 19.28
C LEU A 126 -8.50 -13.86 18.78
N LYS A 127 -8.62 -15.13 18.39
CA LYS A 127 -7.53 -15.80 17.64
C LYS A 127 -7.41 -15.19 16.25
N SER A 128 -6.18 -15.07 15.73
CA SER A 128 -5.89 -14.43 14.43
C SER A 128 -6.75 -14.94 13.25
N LYS A 129 -7.05 -16.24 13.21
CA LYS A 129 -7.88 -16.85 12.16
C LYS A 129 -9.39 -16.63 12.35
N GLU A 130 -9.80 -16.21 13.54
CA GLU A 130 -11.19 -16.06 13.97
C GLU A 130 -11.68 -14.61 13.89
N TRP A 131 -10.94 -13.72 13.22
CA TRP A 131 -11.31 -12.31 13.07
C TRP A 131 -12.73 -12.09 12.51
N ARG A 132 -13.26 -13.04 11.73
CA ARG A 132 -14.63 -12.98 11.19
C ARG A 132 -15.72 -13.12 12.25
N GLN A 133 -15.39 -13.49 13.49
CA GLN A 133 -16.35 -13.53 14.59
C GLN A 133 -16.94 -12.15 14.91
N ILE A 134 -16.27 -11.05 14.52
CA ILE A 134 -16.82 -9.70 14.62
C ILE A 134 -18.18 -9.56 13.95
N TRP A 135 -18.45 -10.32 12.89
CA TRP A 135 -19.72 -10.26 12.16
C TRP A 135 -20.90 -10.81 12.97
N LEU A 136 -20.61 -11.60 14.01
CA LEU A 136 -21.60 -12.19 14.90
C LEU A 136 -21.85 -11.34 16.14
N TRP A 137 -21.08 -10.27 16.35
CA TRP A 137 -21.29 -9.36 17.49
C TRP A 137 -22.48 -8.44 17.26
N GLN A 138 -23.06 -7.95 18.36
CA GLN A 138 -24.14 -6.97 18.32
C GLN A 138 -23.70 -5.66 17.65
N GLU A 139 -24.64 -4.99 16.98
CA GLU A 139 -24.41 -3.71 16.29
C GLU A 139 -23.83 -2.62 17.20
N SER A 140 -24.15 -2.63 18.50
CA SER A 140 -23.59 -1.69 19.49
C SER A 140 -22.07 -1.72 19.59
N ARG A 141 -21.42 -2.84 19.20
CA ARG A 141 -19.97 -2.98 19.19
C ARG A 141 -19.34 -2.55 17.86
N ALA A 142 -20.14 -2.17 16.87
CA ALA A 142 -19.63 -1.76 15.56
C ALA A 142 -18.76 -0.51 15.65
N ASP A 143 -19.12 0.44 16.50
CA ASP A 143 -18.37 1.69 16.67
C ASP A 143 -16.95 1.44 17.19
N GLU A 144 -16.77 0.46 18.09
CA GLU A 144 -15.44 0.07 18.56
C GLU A 144 -14.57 -0.48 17.42
N VAL A 145 -15.15 -1.35 16.58
CA VAL A 145 -14.47 -1.95 15.43
C VAL A 145 -14.11 -0.88 14.40
N ILE A 146 -15.06 0.01 14.10
CA ILE A 146 -14.88 1.12 13.16
C ILE A 146 -13.80 2.07 13.68
N ALA A 147 -13.87 2.50 14.94
CA ALA A 147 -12.88 3.39 15.55
C ALA A 147 -11.48 2.79 15.52
N TRP A 148 -11.33 1.49 15.81
CA TRP A 148 -10.04 0.81 15.71
C TRP A 148 -9.49 0.81 14.27
N LEU A 149 -10.34 0.52 13.29
CA LEU A 149 -9.96 0.52 11.87
C LEU A 149 -9.62 1.93 11.37
N GLU A 150 -10.37 2.94 11.77
CA GLU A 150 -10.08 4.34 11.46
C GLU A 150 -8.76 4.79 12.08
N ALA A 151 -8.50 4.44 13.34
CA ALA A 151 -7.21 4.70 13.98
C ALA A 151 -6.06 3.99 13.25
N LYS A 152 -6.27 2.77 12.73
CA LYS A 152 -5.27 2.08 11.90
C LYS A 152 -5.06 2.74 10.54
N ARG A 153 -6.14 3.21 9.89
CA ARG A 153 -6.07 3.98 8.64
C ARG A 153 -5.29 5.27 8.85
N ASP A 154 -5.65 6.04 9.86
CA ASP A 154 -5.06 7.34 10.16
C ASP A 154 -3.58 7.24 10.55
N ASN A 155 -3.15 6.10 11.09
CA ASN A 155 -1.74 5.84 11.39
C ASN A 155 -0.88 5.49 10.17
N THR A 156 -1.49 5.22 9.01
CA THR A 156 -0.72 5.08 7.77
C THR A 156 -0.15 6.43 7.33
N GLN A 157 0.93 6.44 6.53
CA GLN A 157 1.52 7.70 6.05
C GLN A 157 0.50 8.55 5.29
N GLN A 158 -0.25 7.94 4.37
CA GLN A 158 -1.30 8.62 3.62
C GLN A 158 -2.45 9.08 4.53
N GLY A 159 -2.87 8.24 5.49
CA GLY A 159 -3.90 8.59 6.47
C GLY A 159 -3.49 9.80 7.33
N ARG A 160 -2.23 9.89 7.76
CA ARG A 160 -1.72 11.06 8.48
C ARG A 160 -1.75 12.32 7.64
N ILE A 161 -1.39 12.22 6.36
CA ILE A 161 -1.44 13.34 5.42
C ILE A 161 -2.89 13.81 5.23
N GLU A 162 -3.82 12.90 5.00
CA GLU A 162 -5.24 13.25 4.80
C GLU A 162 -5.90 13.78 6.07
N LYS A 163 -5.58 13.21 7.24
CA LYS A 163 -6.06 13.72 8.53
C LYS A 163 -5.54 15.13 8.79
N ALA A 164 -4.25 15.37 8.55
CA ALA A 164 -3.68 16.70 8.64
C ALA A 164 -4.36 17.66 7.66
N ALA A 165 -4.63 17.22 6.42
CA ALA A 165 -5.28 18.03 5.40
C ALA A 165 -6.70 18.48 5.74
N ARG A 166 -7.42 17.71 6.57
CA ARG A 166 -8.76 18.05 7.06
C ARG A 166 -8.75 18.92 8.32
N GLY A 167 -7.59 19.12 8.95
CA GLY A 167 -7.46 19.94 10.15
C GLY A 167 -7.68 21.42 9.85
N GLU A 168 -8.34 22.11 10.76
CA GLU A 168 -8.52 23.56 10.66
C GLU A 168 -7.15 24.27 10.66
N GLY A 169 -6.95 25.16 9.68
CA GLY A 169 -5.67 25.86 9.50
C GLY A 169 -4.58 25.05 8.79
N TYR A 170 -4.88 23.88 8.21
CA TYR A 170 -3.91 23.13 7.42
C TYR A 170 -3.36 23.95 6.25
N ARG A 171 -2.04 23.91 6.11
CA ARG A 171 -1.28 24.61 5.06
C ARG A 171 -0.45 23.58 4.31
N HIS A 172 -0.76 23.38 3.01
CA HIS A 172 0.06 22.55 2.12
C HIS A 172 1.51 23.04 2.12
N THR A 173 2.50 22.18 1.94
CA THR A 173 3.89 22.64 1.75
C THR A 173 4.05 23.30 0.37
N ARG A 174 5.06 24.18 0.19
CA ARG A 174 5.34 24.79 -1.14
C ARG A 174 5.48 23.77 -2.27
N PRO A 175 6.25 22.66 -2.10
CA PRO A 175 6.33 21.63 -3.15
C PRO A 175 4.97 21.00 -3.47
N HIS A 176 4.11 20.84 -2.46
CA HIS A 176 2.77 20.32 -2.67
C HIS A 176 1.89 21.31 -3.46
N LEU A 177 1.99 22.61 -3.17
CA LEU A 177 1.32 23.65 -3.96
C LEU A 177 1.80 23.66 -5.42
N PHE A 178 3.10 23.47 -5.69
CA PHE A 178 3.61 23.33 -7.07
C PHE A 178 3.05 22.11 -7.79
N ARG A 179 2.84 21.01 -7.06
CA ARG A 179 2.22 19.80 -7.63
C ARG A 179 0.75 20.04 -7.97
N ILE A 180 -0.01 20.65 -7.06
CA ILE A 180 -1.41 21.02 -7.31
C ILE A 180 -1.50 21.98 -8.50
N GLU A 181 -0.66 23.02 -8.54
CA GLU A 181 -0.58 23.96 -9.66
C GLU A 181 -0.40 23.19 -10.98
N LYS A 182 0.61 22.32 -11.05
CA LYS A 182 0.92 21.54 -12.25
C LYS A 182 -0.27 20.66 -12.68
N GLU A 183 -0.85 19.91 -11.75
CA GLU A 183 -2.01 19.05 -12.01
C GLU A 183 -3.22 19.87 -12.53
N CYS A 184 -3.44 21.08 -12.00
CA CYS A 184 -4.54 21.94 -12.44
C CYS A 184 -4.29 22.56 -13.82
N LEU A 185 -3.06 23.01 -14.10
CA LEU A 185 -2.68 23.52 -15.41
C LEU A 185 -2.79 22.43 -16.48
N GLU A 186 -2.37 21.20 -16.17
CA GLU A 186 -2.53 20.03 -17.05
C GLU A 186 -4.02 19.78 -17.38
N LYS A 187 -4.92 19.84 -16.39
CA LYS A 187 -6.37 19.71 -16.61
C LYS A 187 -6.97 20.83 -17.47
N LEU A 188 -6.40 22.03 -17.42
CA LEU A 188 -6.81 23.17 -18.25
C LEU A 188 -6.15 23.16 -19.64
N GLY A 189 -5.19 22.26 -19.87
CA GLY A 189 -4.37 22.26 -21.08
C GLY A 189 -3.43 23.46 -21.18
N TRP A 190 -3.12 24.12 -20.06
CA TRP A 190 -2.22 25.27 -20.01
C TRP A 190 -0.78 24.82 -19.74
N ASP A 191 0.18 25.38 -20.47
CA ASP A 191 1.60 25.21 -20.14
C ASP A 191 2.02 26.24 -19.07
N GLY A 192 2.51 25.76 -17.93
CA GLY A 192 2.96 26.62 -16.83
C GLY A 192 4.16 27.51 -17.14
N SER A 193 4.85 27.25 -18.25
CA SER A 193 5.94 28.08 -18.76
C SER A 193 5.49 29.06 -19.84
N SER A 194 4.23 28.98 -20.28
CA SER A 194 3.73 29.80 -21.37
C SER A 194 3.70 31.29 -20.98
N PRO A 195 3.94 32.20 -21.94
CA PRO A 195 3.82 33.64 -21.70
C PRO A 195 2.45 34.04 -21.14
N GLU A 196 1.39 33.37 -21.58
CA GLU A 196 0.01 33.64 -21.16
C GLU A 196 -0.19 33.33 -19.67
N VAL A 197 0.27 32.15 -19.21
CA VAL A 197 0.18 31.77 -17.80
C VAL A 197 1.04 32.68 -16.93
N ARG A 198 2.24 33.06 -17.40
CA ARG A 198 3.11 34.02 -16.70
C ARG A 198 2.47 35.40 -16.59
N ALA A 199 1.82 35.89 -17.66
CA ALA A 199 1.12 37.17 -17.67
C ALA A 199 -0.11 37.16 -16.75
N MET A 200 -0.88 36.08 -16.75
CA MET A 200 -2.00 35.89 -15.82
C MET A 200 -1.54 35.89 -14.37
N ARG A 201 -0.48 35.16 -14.09
CA ARG A 201 0.14 35.08 -12.78
C ARG A 201 0.63 36.46 -12.32
N TYR A 202 1.27 37.22 -13.21
CA TYR A 202 1.68 38.60 -12.96
C TYR A 202 0.47 39.51 -12.69
N ARG A 203 -0.61 39.39 -13.45
CA ARG A 203 -1.83 40.19 -13.22
C ARG A 203 -2.46 39.93 -11.86
N MET A 204 -2.45 38.67 -11.41
CA MET A 204 -3.10 38.26 -10.16
C MET A 204 -2.24 38.52 -8.92
N ILE A 205 -0.93 38.32 -9.02
CA ILE A 205 0.00 38.27 -7.87
C ILE A 205 1.13 39.30 -7.97
N GLY A 206 1.35 39.91 -9.14
CA GLY A 206 2.46 40.84 -9.40
C GLY A 206 3.80 40.16 -9.70
N LYS A 207 3.82 38.83 -9.88
CA LYS A 207 5.04 38.04 -10.11
C LYS A 207 4.87 37.06 -11.27
N GLU A 208 5.85 36.98 -12.14
CA GLU A 208 5.82 36.06 -13.29
C GLU A 208 6.28 34.64 -12.94
N SER A 209 7.20 34.52 -11.98
CA SER A 209 7.74 33.23 -11.56
C SER A 209 7.16 32.81 -10.22
N ARG A 210 6.79 31.54 -10.14
CA ARG A 210 6.38 30.89 -8.88
C ARG A 210 7.51 30.77 -7.86
N ALA A 211 8.77 30.84 -8.30
CA ALA A 211 9.93 30.82 -7.42
C ALA A 211 9.98 32.06 -6.52
N ASP A 212 9.59 33.21 -7.06
CA ASP A 212 9.68 34.52 -6.40
C ASP A 212 8.48 34.79 -5.47
N MET A 213 7.45 33.93 -5.52
CA MET A 213 6.28 34.05 -4.66
C MET A 213 6.57 33.61 -3.24
N SER A 214 6.05 34.38 -2.28
CA SER A 214 5.87 33.94 -0.90
C SER A 214 4.86 32.78 -0.84
N TYR A 215 4.78 32.14 0.33
CA TYR A 215 3.84 31.05 0.55
C TYR A 215 2.38 31.45 0.26
N ASN A 216 1.93 32.57 0.84
CA ASN A 216 0.55 33.02 0.74
C ASN A 216 0.18 33.42 -0.70
N GLU A 217 1.11 34.05 -1.41
CA GLU A 217 0.96 34.39 -2.84
C GLU A 217 0.78 33.14 -3.69
N LEU A 218 1.64 32.12 -3.49
CA LEU A 218 1.53 30.86 -4.20
C LEU A 218 0.21 30.12 -3.88
N ALA A 219 -0.20 30.11 -2.61
CA ALA A 219 -1.46 29.50 -2.21
C ALA A 219 -2.68 30.19 -2.86
N ARG A 220 -2.69 31.53 -2.93
CA ARG A 220 -3.74 32.30 -3.63
C ARG A 220 -3.77 32.02 -5.13
N TRP A 221 -2.60 31.94 -5.75
CA TRP A 221 -2.48 31.56 -7.16
C TRP A 221 -3.05 30.17 -7.42
N VAL A 222 -2.65 29.18 -6.61
CA VAL A 222 -3.15 27.80 -6.73
C VAL A 222 -4.67 27.75 -6.54
N ALA A 223 -5.21 28.46 -5.56
CA ALA A 223 -6.66 28.54 -5.34
C ALA A 223 -7.40 29.11 -6.56
N TYR A 224 -6.84 30.15 -7.20
CA TYR A 224 -7.40 30.69 -8.45
C TYR A 224 -7.42 29.65 -9.58
N VAL A 225 -6.31 28.96 -9.83
CA VAL A 225 -6.24 27.96 -10.90
C VAL A 225 -7.18 26.78 -10.61
N GLN A 226 -7.35 26.39 -9.35
CA GLN A 226 -8.33 25.37 -8.94
C GLN A 226 -9.77 25.80 -9.23
N GLU A 227 -10.12 27.06 -8.97
CA GLU A 227 -11.45 27.60 -9.32
C GLU A 227 -11.66 27.65 -10.84
N GLU A 228 -10.64 27.97 -11.63
CA GLU A 228 -10.74 27.89 -13.09
C GLU A 228 -10.94 26.45 -13.58
N VAL A 229 -10.28 25.46 -12.97
CA VAL A 229 -10.54 24.04 -13.27
C VAL A 229 -12.01 23.69 -13.00
N LYS A 230 -12.56 24.09 -11.85
CA LYS A 230 -13.97 23.85 -11.52
C LYS A 230 -14.92 24.51 -12.52
N ARG A 231 -14.63 25.75 -12.93
CA ARG A 231 -15.41 26.47 -13.95
C ARG A 231 -15.43 25.77 -15.30
N PHE A 232 -14.29 25.25 -15.74
CA PHE A 232 -14.18 24.57 -17.04
C PHE A 232 -14.77 23.16 -17.03
N HIS A 233 -14.68 22.44 -15.91
CA HIS A 233 -15.09 21.03 -15.83
C HIS A 233 -16.41 20.78 -15.07
N GLY A 234 -17.01 21.82 -14.49
CA GLY A 234 -18.32 21.74 -13.83
C GLY A 234 -18.34 20.96 -12.50
N GLU A 235 -17.21 20.90 -11.79
CA GLU A 235 -17.10 20.28 -10.46
C GLU A 235 -17.43 21.24 -9.31
#